data_AF-A0A662CVW7-F1
#
_entry.id   AF-A0A662CVW7-F1
#
_cell.length_a   1.000
_cell.length_b   1.000
_cell.length_c   1.000
_cell.angle_alpha   90.00
_cell.angle_beta   90.00
_cell.angle_gamma   90.00
#
_symmetry.space_group_name_H-M   'P 1'
#
loop_
_entity.id
_entity.type
_entity.pdbx_description
1 polymer ?
#
loop_
_entity_poly.entity_id
_entity_poly.type
_entity_poly.pdbx_seq_one_letter_code
_entity_poly.pdbx_strand_id
1 'polypeptide(L)'
;DDTNQYIYSVEEVNLKVQAGVPFRDAYREVASEIDRGHYRPGRDHTYTHLGSIGNPGLAEIEEKLQKAYGGFRFVNSTELVNKMRNYFEKS
;
A
#
# COMPACT_ATOMS: atom_id res chain seq x y z
N ASP A 1 21.70 6.01 -4.29
CA ASP A 1 20.81 4.94 -3.80
C ASP A 1 19.85 5.55 -2.79
N ASP A 2 18.92 6.39 -3.29
CA ASP A 2 18.09 7.31 -2.47
C ASP A 2 16.59 7.11 -2.68
N THR A 3 16.20 6.25 -3.62
CA THR A 3 14.84 6.24 -4.16
C THR A 3 13.80 5.65 -3.21
N ASN A 4 14.22 5.05 -2.07
CA ASN A 4 13.32 4.33 -1.16
C ASN A 4 13.57 4.63 0.33
N GLN A 5 14.14 5.79 0.68
CA GLN A 5 14.47 6.09 2.07
C GLN A 5 13.27 5.97 3.03
N TYR A 6 12.06 6.33 2.57
CA TYR A 6 10.86 6.43 3.41
C TYR A 6 9.88 5.26 3.27
N ILE A 7 10.27 4.18 2.59
CA ILE A 7 9.37 3.06 2.31
C ILE A 7 8.84 2.38 3.59
N TYR A 8 9.60 2.43 4.68
CA TYR A 8 9.25 1.86 5.99
C TYR A 8 8.46 2.80 6.92
N SER A 9 8.02 3.97 6.43
CA SER A 9 7.40 4.98 7.29
C SER A 9 6.04 4.55 7.83
N VAL A 10 5.29 3.76 7.05
CA VAL A 10 4.02 3.19 7.46
C VAL A 10 4.21 2.20 8.61
N GLU A 11 5.31 1.45 8.57
CA GLU A 11 5.69 0.44 9.54
C GLU A 11 6.09 1.08 10.86
N GLU A 12 6.91 2.14 10.85
CA GLU A 12 7.26 2.91 12.05
C GLU A 12 6.00 3.52 12.70
N VAL A 13 5.06 4.03 11.89
CA VAL A 13 3.77 4.51 12.42
C VAL A 13 2.99 3.36 13.07
N ASN A 14 2.90 2.21 12.40
CA ASN A 14 2.18 1.05 12.90
C ASN A 14 2.81 0.49 14.20
N LEU A 15 4.14 0.48 14.31
CA LEU A 15 4.85 0.06 15.53
C LEU A 15 4.49 0.97 16.72
N LYS A 16 4.53 2.29 16.53
CA LYS A 16 4.12 3.25 17.57
C LYS A 16 2.65 3.06 17.96
N VAL A 17 1.76 2.80 16.99
CA VAL A 17 0.34 2.50 17.25
C VAL A 17 0.16 1.22 18.06
N GLN A 18 0.87 0.15 17.72
CA GLN A 18 0.85 -1.10 18.50
C GLN A 18 1.40 -0.93 19.91
N ALA A 19 2.33 0.01 20.12
CA ALA A 19 2.82 0.41 21.43
C ALA A 19 1.84 1.30 22.22
N GLY A 20 0.65 1.59 21.67
CA GLY A 20 -0.42 2.35 22.33
C GLY A 20 -0.44 3.84 22.01
N VAL A 21 0.40 4.33 21.09
CA VAL A 21 0.36 5.72 20.63
C VAL A 21 -0.87 5.91 19.72
N PRO A 22 -1.71 6.94 19.93
CA PRO A 22 -2.79 7.24 18.99
C PRO A 22 -2.26 7.45 17.57
N PHE A 23 -2.94 6.91 16.56
CA PHE A 23 -2.49 6.93 15.17
C PHE A 23 -2.04 8.32 14.69
N ARG A 24 -2.81 9.36 15.01
CA ARG A 24 -2.48 10.74 14.62
C ARG A 24 -1.13 11.19 15.18
N ASP A 25 -0.84 10.83 16.42
CA ASP A 25 0.37 11.27 17.11
C ASP A 25 1.57 10.46 16.61
N ALA A 26 1.42 9.15 16.39
CA ALA A 26 2.41 8.29 15.74
C ALA A 26 2.79 8.80 14.34
N TYR A 27 1.79 9.16 13.53
CA TYR A 27 2.01 9.74 12.20
C TYR A 27 2.81 11.03 12.25
N ARG A 28 2.46 11.95 13.17
CA ARG A 28 3.17 13.23 13.33
C ARG A 28 4.60 13.05 13.82
N GLU A 29 4.83 12.09 14.70
CA GLU A 29 6.15 11.80 15.23
C GLU A 29 7.09 11.28 14.14
N VAL A 30 6.66 10.29 13.36
CA VAL A 30 7.45 9.75 12.23
C VAL A 30 7.71 10.82 11.17
N ALA A 31 6.70 11.62 10.82
CA ALA A 31 6.88 12.75 9.89
C ALA A 31 7.93 13.76 10.42
N SER A 32 7.89 14.05 11.73
CA SER A 32 8.88 14.95 12.34
C SER A 32 10.29 14.36 12.40
N GLU A 33 10.44 13.05 12.55
CA GLU A 33 11.74 12.37 12.50
C GLU A 33 12.34 12.45 11.09
N ILE A 34 11.51 12.30 10.06
CA ILE A 34 11.87 12.48 8.65
C ILE A 34 12.35 13.90 8.40
N ASP A 35 11.55 14.90 8.76
CA ASP A 35 11.86 16.32 8.53
C ASP A 35 13.16 16.76 9.20
N ARG A 36 13.50 16.17 10.34
CA ARG A 36 14.73 16.49 11.09
C ARG A 36 15.94 15.66 10.66
N GLY A 37 15.80 14.76 9.70
CA GLY A 37 16.87 13.86 9.26
C GLY A 37 17.29 12.83 10.33
N HIS A 38 16.43 12.57 11.31
CA HIS A 38 16.64 11.58 12.37
C HIS A 38 15.98 10.23 12.07
N TYR A 39 15.22 10.16 10.98
CA TYR A 39 14.55 8.96 10.55
C TYR A 39 15.55 7.84 10.21
N ARG A 40 15.56 6.81 11.06
CA ARG A 40 16.37 5.60 10.91
C ARG A 40 15.49 4.39 11.15
N PRO A 41 14.71 3.97 10.14
CA PRO A 41 13.75 2.90 10.32
C PRO A 41 14.46 1.57 10.55
N GLY A 42 13.83 0.71 11.35
CA GLY A 42 14.22 -0.69 11.42
C GLY A 42 14.06 -1.36 10.05
N ARG A 43 15.02 -2.21 9.66
CA ARG A 43 14.95 -2.98 8.39
C ARG A 43 14.67 -4.47 8.60
N ASP A 44 14.98 -4.97 9.80
CA ASP A 44 14.70 -6.34 10.22
C ASP A 44 13.35 -6.39 10.94
N HIS A 45 12.26 -6.46 10.19
CA HIS A 45 11.00 -6.88 10.76
C HIS A 45 10.41 -8.05 9.95
N THR A 46 9.80 -9.00 10.65
CA THR A 46 9.02 -10.07 10.03
C THR A 46 7.59 -9.57 9.89
N TYR A 47 7.21 -9.15 8.69
CA TYR A 47 5.94 -8.45 8.46
C TYR A 47 4.83 -9.44 8.07
N THR A 48 3.72 -9.46 8.81
CA THR A 48 2.51 -10.25 8.49
C THR A 48 1.25 -9.38 8.33
N HIS A 49 1.33 -8.09 8.65
CA HIS A 49 0.19 -7.18 8.63
C HIS A 49 -0.25 -6.85 7.20
N LEU A 50 -1.54 -6.96 6.91
CA LEU A 50 -2.09 -6.62 5.60
C LEU A 50 -1.82 -5.15 5.25
N GLY A 51 -1.27 -4.91 4.06
CA GLY A 51 -0.86 -3.59 3.58
C GLY A 51 0.57 -3.19 3.93
N SER A 52 1.32 -4.02 4.66
CA SER A 52 2.76 -3.80 4.90
C SER A 52 3.62 -4.27 3.73
N ILE A 53 4.91 -3.91 3.72
CA ILE A 53 5.86 -4.38 2.70
C ILE A 53 5.90 -5.91 2.59
N GLY A 54 5.83 -6.65 3.70
CA GLY A 54 5.87 -8.13 3.67
C GLY A 54 4.52 -8.80 3.49
N ASN A 55 3.41 -8.05 3.54
CA ASN A 55 2.09 -8.53 3.16
C ASN A 55 1.32 -7.41 2.43
N PRO A 56 1.63 -7.13 1.16
CA PRO A 56 1.02 -6.04 0.39
C PRO A 56 -0.45 -6.26 0.03
N GLY A 57 -1.02 -7.42 0.35
CA GLY A 57 -2.43 -7.71 0.10
C GLY A 57 -2.77 -8.07 -1.35
N LEU A 58 -1.82 -8.64 -2.10
CA LEU A 58 -2.04 -8.99 -3.51
C LEU A 58 -3.18 -10.00 -3.70
N ALA A 59 -3.36 -10.92 -2.76
CA ALA A 59 -4.44 -11.90 -2.80
C ALA A 59 -5.82 -11.23 -2.67
N GLU A 60 -5.95 -10.28 -1.74
CA GLU A 60 -7.17 -9.52 -1.49
C GLU A 60 -7.49 -8.58 -2.65
N ILE A 61 -6.47 -8.00 -3.28
CA ILE A 61 -6.62 -7.20 -4.51
C ILE A 61 -7.13 -8.08 -5.65
N GLU A 62 -6.54 -9.26 -5.85
CA GLU A 62 -6.97 -10.22 -6.87
C GLU A 62 -8.42 -10.66 -6.64
N GLU A 63 -8.80 -11.00 -5.41
CA GLU A 63 -10.17 -11.37 -5.07
C GLU A 63 -11.17 -10.24 -5.39
N LYS A 64 -10.83 -8.99 -5.03
CA LYS A 64 -11.65 -7.82 -5.35
C LYS A 64 -11.81 -7.62 -6.85
N LEU A 65 -10.74 -7.82 -7.63
CA LEU A 65 -10.77 -7.75 -9.09
C LEU A 65 -11.67 -8.84 -9.68
N GLN A 66 -11.52 -10.08 -9.25
CA GLN A 66 -12.37 -11.19 -9.71
C GLN A 66 -13.85 -10.94 -9.41
N LYS A 67 -14.17 -10.42 -8.23
CA LYS A 67 -15.54 -10.02 -7.86
C LYS A 67 -16.08 -8.91 -8.77
N ALA A 68 -15.25 -7.91 -9.09
CA ALA A 68 -15.63 -6.85 -10.01
C ALA A 68 -15.89 -7.40 -11.43
N TYR A 69 -15.03 -8.28 -11.94
CA TYR A 69 -15.22 -8.94 -13.24
C TYR A 69 -16.46 -9.85 -13.27
N GLY A 70 -16.83 -10.47 -12.15
CA GLY A 70 -18.07 -11.24 -12.04
C GLY A 70 -19.33 -10.42 -12.36
N GLY A 71 -19.30 -9.10 -12.12
CA GLY A 71 -20.36 -8.18 -12.54
C GLY A 71 -20.48 -8.02 -14.07
N PHE A 72 -19.41 -8.34 -14.80
CA PHE A 72 -19.30 -8.25 -16.26
C PHE A 72 -19.21 -9.64 -16.92
N ARG A 73 -19.79 -10.68 -16.30
CA ARG A 73 -19.77 -12.09 -16.75
C ARG A 73 -20.17 -12.37 -18.21
N PHE A 74 -20.76 -11.40 -18.89
CA PHE A 74 -21.18 -11.47 -20.29
C PHE A 74 -20.11 -10.95 -21.26
N VAL A 75 -18.97 -10.45 -20.76
CA VAL A 75 -17.84 -9.94 -21.55
C VAL A 75 -16.58 -10.70 -21.15
N ASN A 76 -15.68 -10.93 -22.10
CA ASN A 76 -14.36 -11.44 -21.81
C ASN A 76 -13.56 -10.41 -20.98
N SER A 77 -13.02 -10.81 -19.82
CA SER A 77 -12.31 -9.90 -18.91
C SER A 77 -11.08 -9.25 -19.55
N THR A 78 -10.32 -9.99 -20.36
CA THR A 78 -9.14 -9.45 -21.06
C THR A 78 -9.55 -8.39 -22.08
N GLU A 79 -10.62 -8.64 -22.83
CA GLU A 79 -11.17 -7.66 -23.78
C GLU A 79 -11.69 -6.41 -23.07
N LEU A 80 -12.39 -6.57 -21.95
CA LEU A 80 -12.89 -5.48 -21.12
C LEU A 80 -11.74 -4.60 -20.63
N VAL A 81 -10.70 -5.20 -20.03
CA VAL A 81 -9.54 -4.45 -19.52
C VAL A 81 -8.83 -3.70 -20.64
N ASN A 82 -8.62 -4.34 -21.79
CA ASN A 82 -8.00 -3.69 -22.95
C ASN A 82 -8.83 -2.49 -23.47
N LYS A 83 -10.16 -2.63 -23.52
CA LYS A 83 -11.06 -1.53 -23.91
C LYS A 83 -11.05 -0.40 -22.89
N MET A 84 -11.06 -0.71 -21.59
CA MET A 84 -11.04 0.30 -20.52
C MET A 84 -9.71 1.05 -20.50
N ARG A 85 -8.58 0.34 -20.65
CA ARG A 85 -7.24 0.93 -20.66
C ARG A 85 -7.06 1.95 -21.79
N ASN A 86 -7.62 1.67 -22.96
CA ASN A 86 -7.49 2.53 -24.14
C ASN A 86 -8.75 3.38 -24.39
N TYR A 87 -9.67 3.46 -23.44
CA TYR A 87 -10.98 4.12 -23.62
C TYR A 87 -10.84 5.60 -24.00
N PHE A 88 -9.89 6.30 -23.37
CA PHE A 88 -9.64 7.73 -23.60
C PHE A 88 -8.63 8.01 -24.72
N GLU A 89 -7.89 7.01 -25.20
CA GLU A 89 -6.90 7.17 -26.29
C GLU A 89 -7.55 7.25 -27.67
N LYS A 90 -8.85 6.95 -27.77
CA LYS A 90 -9.62 6.95 -29.02
C LYS A 90 -10.33 8.28 -29.32
N SER A 91 -10.01 9.34 -28.56
CA SER A 91 -10.48 10.72 -28.80
C SER A 91 -9.58 11.49 -29.75
#